data_AF-A0A016QM48-F1
#
_entry.id   AF-A0A016QM48-F1
#
_cell.length_a   1.000
_cell.length_b   1.000
_cell.length_c   1.000
_cell.angle_alpha   90.00
_cell.angle_beta   90.00
_cell.angle_gamma   90.00
#
_symmetry.space_group_name_H-M   'P 1'
#
loop_
_entity.id
_entity.type
_entity.pdbx_description
1 polymer ?
#
loop_
_entity_poly.entity_id
_entity_poly.type
_entity_poly.pdbx_seq_one_letter_code
_entity_poly.pdbx_strand_id
1 'polypeptide(L)'
;MADPGHLAAAECAAAQGWGYLGYWHSHPAGTPQHPSEVDLTDWHAALETTGAAFLDFPIITGGVLRAWRLHRGGDLEEVPWTSTT
;
A
#
# COMPACT_ATOMS: atom_id res chain seq x y z
N MET A 1 -6.78 12.85 6.79
CA MET A 1 -7.73 13.03 5.67
C MET A 1 -7.18 12.13 4.59
N ALA A 2 -7.89 11.07 4.21
CA ALA A 2 -7.37 10.11 3.24
C ALA A 2 -7.01 10.82 1.93
N ASP A 3 -5.86 10.50 1.34
CA ASP A 3 -5.42 11.11 0.07
C ASP A 3 -6.52 10.96 -1.00
N PRO A 4 -7.03 12.06 -1.58
CA PRO A 4 -8.04 12.01 -2.64
C PRO A 4 -7.65 11.15 -3.85
N GLY A 5 -6.35 11.05 -4.14
CA GLY A 5 -5.84 10.18 -5.21
C GLY A 5 -6.08 8.70 -4.93
N HIS A 6 -6.03 8.29 -3.66
CA HIS A 6 -6.24 6.91 -3.25
C HIS A 6 -7.70 6.47 -3.35
N LEU A 7 -8.64 7.32 -2.93
CA LEU A 7 -10.07 7.05 -3.09
C LEU A 7 -10.42 6.83 -4.58
N ALA A 8 -9.92 7.71 -5.45
CA ALA A 8 -10.13 7.61 -6.89
C ALA A 8 -9.54 6.31 -7.50
N ALA A 9 -8.36 5.87 -7.03
CA ALA A 9 -7.74 4.64 -7.52
C ALA A 9 -8.53 3.39 -7.09
N ALA A 10 -9.02 3.34 -5.85
CA ALA A 10 -9.86 2.26 -5.35
C ALA A 10 -11.20 2.18 -6.10
N GLU A 11 -11.86 3.31 -6.36
CA GLU A 11 -13.08 3.39 -7.15
C GLU A 11 -12.85 2.90 -8.59
N CYS A 12 -11.73 3.27 -9.22
CA CYS A 12 -11.36 2.81 -10.55
C CYS A 12 -11.11 1.30 -10.60
N ALA A 13 -10.38 0.74 -9.63
CA ALA A 13 -10.15 -0.70 -9.54
C ALA A 13 -11.47 -1.48 -9.37
N ALA A 14 -12.36 -1.00 -8.51
CA ALA A 14 -13.68 -1.59 -8.32
C ALA A 14 -14.52 -1.55 -9.61
N ALA A 15 -14.51 -0.43 -10.34
CA ALA A 15 -15.23 -0.29 -11.61
C ALA A 15 -14.74 -1.25 -12.70
N GLN A 16 -13.46 -1.65 -12.65
CA GLN A 16 -12.84 -2.57 -13.61
C GLN A 16 -12.93 -4.05 -13.20
N GLY A 17 -13.57 -4.35 -12.05
CA GLY A 17 -13.59 -5.70 -11.49
C GLY A 17 -12.21 -6.20 -11.06
N TRP A 18 -11.27 -5.28 -10.83
CA TRP A 18 -9.94 -5.61 -10.33
C TRP A 18 -9.98 -5.72 -8.80
N GLY A 19 -9.23 -6.68 -8.26
CA GLY A 19 -8.89 -6.66 -6.85
C GLY A 19 -7.94 -5.51 -6.58
N TYR A 20 -8.33 -4.54 -5.75
CA TYR A 20 -7.40 -3.54 -5.25
C TYR A 20 -6.47 -4.22 -4.24
N LEU A 21 -5.27 -4.61 -4.69
CA LEU A 21 -4.31 -5.39 -3.90
C LEU A 21 -3.57 -4.57 -2.83
N GLY A 22 -3.66 -3.24 -2.90
CA GLY A 22 -3.05 -2.33 -1.95
C GLY A 22 -2.57 -1.04 -2.59
N TYR A 23 -1.94 -0.21 -1.77
CA TYR A 23 -1.33 1.05 -2.17
C TYR A 23 0.03 0.79 -2.82
N TRP A 24 0.48 1.67 -3.69
CA TRP A 24 1.89 1.80 -4.04
C TRP A 24 2.19 3.29 -4.20
N HIS A 25 3.39 3.72 -3.81
CA HIS A 25 3.80 5.10 -4.03
C HIS A 25 5.31 5.19 -4.21
N SER A 26 5.78 6.33 -4.69
CA SER A 26 7.20 6.60 -4.84
C SER A 26 7.64 7.72 -3.94
N HIS A 27 8.78 7.56 -3.27
CA HIS A 27 9.45 8.68 -2.63
C HIS A 27 10.61 9.22 -3.48
N PRO A 28 10.94 10.52 -3.35
CA PRO A 28 12.17 11.08 -3.91
C PRO A 28 13.41 10.32 -3.45
N ALA A 29 14.49 10.35 -4.24
CA ALA A 29 15.76 9.77 -3.80
C ALA A 29 16.25 10.42 -2.50
N GLY A 30 16.76 9.62 -1.57
CA GLY A 30 17.29 10.09 -0.28
C GLY A 30 16.27 10.15 0.87
N THR A 31 15.02 9.76 0.65
CA THR A 31 14.03 9.60 1.73
C THR A 31 14.07 8.19 2.32
N PRO A 32 13.39 7.95 3.45
CA PRO A 32 13.19 6.62 3.99
C PRO A 32 12.45 5.69 3.01
N GLN A 33 12.76 4.39 3.08
CA GLN A 33 12.16 3.34 2.22
C GLN A 33 11.02 2.58 2.92
N HIS A 34 10.67 3.01 4.13
CA HIS A 34 9.55 2.48 4.91
C HIS A 34 8.33 3.41 4.77
N PRO A 35 7.11 2.92 5.08
CA PRO A 35 5.91 3.75 5.11
C PRO A 35 6.08 4.92 6.08
N SER A 36 5.53 6.08 5.74
CA SER A 36 5.34 7.20 6.65
C SER A 36 4.10 7.00 7.53
N GLU A 37 3.91 7.87 8.53
CA GLU A 37 2.71 7.84 9.37
C GLU A 37 1.41 8.10 8.58
N VAL A 38 1.50 8.94 7.54
CA VAL A 38 0.37 9.19 6.63
C VAL A 38 0.03 7.93 5.84
N ASP A 39 1.05 7.24 5.34
CA ASP A 39 0.87 5.97 4.61
C ASP A 39 0.20 4.91 5.48
N LEU A 40 0.65 4.77 6.73
CA LEU A 40 0.06 3.82 7.68
C LEU A 40 -1.40 4.15 7.98
N THR A 41 -1.73 5.43 8.15
CA THR A 41 -3.10 5.88 8.43
C THR A 41 -4.04 5.54 7.27
N ASP A 42 -3.64 5.84 6.04
CA ASP A 42 -4.43 5.54 4.84
C ASP A 42 -4.53 4.03 4.62
N TRP A 43 -3.44 3.31 4.84
CA TRP A 43 -3.39 1.86 4.65
C TRP A 43 -4.30 1.11 5.61
N HIS A 44 -4.34 1.51 6.88
CA HIS A 44 -5.31 1.01 7.85
C HIS A 44 -6.75 1.23 7.38
N ALA A 45 -7.07 2.43 6.87
CA ALA A 45 -8.44 2.75 6.43
C ALA A 45 -8.92 1.85 5.28
N ALA A 46 -8.07 1.55 4.30
CA ALA A 46 -8.42 0.58 3.25
C ALA A 46 -8.47 -0.86 3.75
N LEU A 47 -7.61 -1.25 4.70
CA LEU A 47 -7.67 -2.60 5.24
C LEU A 47 -9.02 -2.89 5.92
N GLU A 48 -9.54 -1.87 6.61
CA GLU A 48 -10.89 -1.90 7.18
C GLU A 48 -11.98 -1.90 6.10
N THR A 49 -11.84 -1.08 5.07
CA THR A 49 -12.82 -0.96 3.97
C THR A 49 -12.91 -2.23 3.13
N THR A 50 -11.78 -2.85 2.83
CA THR A 50 -11.70 -4.02 1.94
C THR A 50 -12.12 -5.32 2.60
N GLY A 51 -12.10 -5.39 3.94
CA GLY A 51 -12.36 -6.64 4.63
C GLY A 51 -11.17 -7.62 4.62
N ALA A 52 -10.05 -7.29 3.99
CA ALA A 52 -8.89 -8.18 3.84
C ALA A 52 -8.17 -8.49 5.17
N ALA A 53 -7.48 -9.63 5.23
CA ALA A 53 -6.68 -10.01 6.40
C ALA A 53 -5.35 -9.22 6.49
N PHE A 54 -4.77 -8.93 5.32
CA PHE A 54 -3.61 -8.09 5.13
C PHE A 54 -3.72 -7.39 3.77
N LEU A 55 -2.95 -6.33 3.59
CA LEU A 55 -2.68 -5.72 2.29
C LEU A 55 -1.16 -5.57 2.15
N ASP A 56 -0.64 -5.61 0.92
CA ASP A 56 0.76 -5.35 0.62
C ASP A 56 0.90 -3.93 0.05
N PHE A 57 1.98 -3.23 0.41
CA PHE A 57 2.28 -1.87 -0.02
C PHE A 57 3.71 -1.79 -0.55
N PRO A 58 3.88 -1.82 -1.88
CA PRO A 58 5.16 -1.57 -2.51
C PRO A 58 5.53 -0.08 -2.50
N ILE A 59 6.74 0.23 -2.04
CA ILE A 59 7.32 1.58 -1.99
C ILE A 59 8.56 1.61 -2.88
N ILE A 60 8.60 2.57 -3.81
CA ILE A 60 9.76 2.79 -4.69
C ILE A 60 10.47 4.08 -4.28
N THR A 61 11.67 3.97 -3.74
CA THR A 61 12.48 5.13 -3.35
C THR A 61 13.78 5.15 -4.14
N GLY A 62 13.97 6.18 -4.98
CA GLY A 62 15.20 6.31 -5.77
C GLY A 62 15.51 5.09 -6.65
N GLY A 63 14.48 4.40 -7.15
CA GLY A 63 14.62 3.19 -7.97
C GLY A 63 14.75 1.87 -7.18
N VAL A 64 14.73 1.91 -5.85
CA VAL A 64 14.71 0.71 -5.00
C VAL A 64 13.27 0.41 -4.59
N LEU A 65 12.80 -0.79 -4.92
CA LEU A 65 11.49 -1.31 -4.51
C LEU A 65 11.61 -2.07 -3.19
N ARG A 66 10.76 -1.75 -2.22
CA ARG A 66 10.49 -2.59 -1.04
C ARG A 66 9.00 -2.84 -0.94
N ALA A 67 8.61 -4.03 -0.49
CA ALA A 67 7.21 -4.33 -0.23
C ALA A 67 7.01 -4.48 1.28
N TRP A 68 5.99 -3.83 1.79
CA TRP A 68 5.58 -3.92 3.18
C TRP A 68 4.23 -4.63 3.25
N ARG A 69 3.95 -5.28 4.37
CA ARG A 69 2.65 -5.89 4.66
C ARG A 69 2.11 -5.33 5.96
N LEU A 70 0.85 -4.88 5.91
CA LEU A 70 0.08 -4.48 7.08
C LEU A 70 -1.00 -5.52 7.32
N HIS A 71 -1.03 -6.08 8.51
CA HIS A 71 -2.07 -6.99 8.97
C HIS A 71 -3.18 -6.22 9.67
N ARG A 72 -4.40 -6.79 9.72
CA ARG A 72 -5.54 -6.19 10.46
C ARG A 72 -5.26 -5.97 11.95
N GLY A 73 -4.35 -6.76 12.53
CA GLY A 73 -3.89 -6.56 13.90
C GLY A 73 -2.99 -5.33 14.11
N GLY A 74 -2.57 -4.67 13.03
CA GLY A 74 -1.62 -3.55 13.05
C GLY A 74 -0.15 -3.97 12.97
N ASP A 75 0.13 -5.26 12.86
CA ASP A 75 1.48 -5.75 12.63
C ASP A 75 1.98 -5.32 11.24
N LEU A 76 3.17 -4.74 11.20
CA LEU A 76 3.85 -4.27 10.01
C LEU A 76 5.14 -5.03 9.80
N GLU A 77 5.34 -5.57 8.61
CA GLU A 77 6.56 -6.28 8.24
C GLU A 77 7.00 -5.93 6.81
N GLU A 78 8.31 -5.98 6.53
CA GLU A 78 8.81 -5.96 5.16
C GLU A 78 8.70 -7.40 4.60
N VAL A 79 8.11 -7.55 3.42
CA VAL A 79 7.93 -8.85 2.76
C VAL A 79 8.76 -8.92 1.48
N PRO A 80 9.34 -10.08 1.13
CA PRO A 80 10.04 -10.24 -0.13
C PRO A 80 9.07 -10.10 -1.29
N TRP A 81 9.35 -9.15 -2.19
CA TRP A 81 8.63 -9.07 -3.46
C TRP A 81 9.10 -10.19 -4.38
N THR A 82 8.29 -11.24 -4.52
CA THR A 82 8.54 -12.31 -5.48
C THR A 82 7.55 -12.18 -6.63
N SER A 83 8.04 -11.73 -7.79
CA SER A 83 7.26 -11.85 -9.02
C SER A 83 7.20 -13.33 -9.38
N THR A 84 6.05 -13.98 -9.15
CA THR A 84 5.79 -15.27 -9.77
C THR A 84 5.52 -15.01 -11.24
N THR A 85 6.49 -15.35 -12.09
CA THR A 85 6.33 -15.45 -13.55
C THR A 85 5.42 -16.60 -13.93
#